data_AF-A0AA85IZ17-F1
#
_entry.id   AF-A0AA85IZ17-F1
#
_cell.length_a   1.000
_cell.length_b   1.000
_cell.length_c   1.000
_cell.angle_alpha   90.00
_cell.angle_beta   90.00
_cell.angle_gamma   90.00
#
_symmetry.space_group_name_H-M   'P 1'
#
loop_
_entity.id
_entity.type
_entity.pdbx_description
1 polymer ?
#
loop_
_entity_poly.entity_id
_entity_poly.type
_entity_poly.pdbx_seq_one_letter_code
_entity_poly.pdbx_strand_id
1 'polypeptide(L)'
;MEKRGRGYRDWVSLSNFITTHTLSRLVPRCGRLYSCPHFLSVPSNTEDRLAIKKANRVDCSKNKNTEDLPNLEIIPGTEVRFTVLPRKPLYPPTSSPVEITAHCMDQSYTLNVVLDLITSNLTSQNTTDAAENPESTRELLAEFQFAFLNLLLNHSIEGWEQWRRIFQLLANCEKAIIDYPQLFIDFITVVYHQLNNANKSEEVESSHSTAELLDLFFTDSSNSSTNKLTEPGFLPTMLGRLLKNINSVCNYDIGMFPNDTSNKLKDLLNRADGFASSIKQRFKWDLISSFCSPEKHIADTTEIPVDEFDWDGDEAPVIVQL
;
A
#
# COMPACT_ATOMS: atom_id res chain seq x y z
N MET A 1 -31.04 -16.00 -1.89
CA MET A 1 -30.09 -16.08 -3.03
C MET A 1 -29.19 -14.84 -3.12
N GLU A 2 -29.68 -13.65 -2.80
CA GLU A 2 -28.93 -12.37 -2.85
C GLU A 2 -27.66 -12.31 -1.99
N LYS A 3 -27.66 -12.89 -0.77
CA LYS A 3 -26.47 -12.92 0.10
C LYS A 3 -25.29 -13.69 -0.50
N ARG A 4 -25.54 -14.67 -1.38
CA ARG A 4 -24.49 -15.51 -1.99
C ARG A 4 -23.77 -14.78 -3.14
N GLY A 5 -24.46 -13.85 -3.81
CA GLY A 5 -23.87 -12.98 -4.84
C GLY A 5 -23.04 -11.84 -4.27
N ARG A 6 -23.43 -11.26 -3.13
CA ARG A 6 -22.68 -10.17 -2.47
C ARG A 6 -21.27 -10.60 -2.03
N GLY A 7 -21.13 -11.76 -1.36
CA GLY A 7 -19.82 -12.24 -0.92
C GLY A 7 -18.85 -12.57 -2.06
N TYR A 8 -19.36 -13.03 -3.21
CA TYR A 8 -18.53 -13.28 -4.39
C TYR A 8 -17.99 -11.97 -4.99
N ARG A 9 -18.85 -10.95 -5.14
CA ARG A 9 -18.44 -9.63 -5.64
C ARG A 9 -17.42 -8.96 -4.72
N ASP A 10 -17.62 -9.07 -3.41
CA ASP A 10 -16.66 -8.57 -2.42
C ASP A 10 -15.28 -9.25 -2.61
N TRP A 11 -15.23 -10.58 -2.78
CA TRP A 11 -13.96 -11.28 -3.03
C TRP A 11 -13.30 -10.87 -4.35
N VAL A 12 -14.08 -10.74 -5.43
CA VAL A 12 -13.54 -10.25 -6.71
C VAL A 12 -12.92 -8.86 -6.52
N SER A 13 -13.59 -7.94 -5.83
CA SER A 13 -13.06 -6.60 -5.58
C SER A 13 -11.76 -6.55 -4.76
N LEU A 14 -11.50 -7.57 -3.93
CA LEU A 14 -10.28 -7.69 -3.13
C LEU A 14 -9.10 -8.34 -3.87
N SER A 15 -9.36 -8.98 -5.02
CA SER A 15 -8.38 -9.83 -5.70
C SER A 15 -8.34 -9.66 -7.22
N ASN A 16 -9.05 -8.67 -7.77
CA ASN A 16 -9.18 -8.45 -9.22
C ASN A 16 -7.87 -8.16 -9.95
N PHE A 17 -6.84 -7.66 -9.27
CA PHE A 17 -5.51 -7.46 -9.87
C PHE A 17 -4.60 -8.69 -9.75
N ILE A 18 -4.92 -9.65 -8.86
CA ILE A 18 -4.08 -10.82 -8.62
C ILE A 18 -4.25 -11.81 -9.78
N THR A 19 -3.17 -12.00 -10.54
CA THR A 19 -3.13 -12.97 -11.64
C THR A 19 -2.30 -14.19 -11.27
N THR A 20 -2.36 -15.24 -12.10
CA THR A 20 -1.45 -16.40 -11.99
C THR A 20 0.00 -15.98 -12.07
N HIS A 21 0.33 -14.97 -12.88
CA HIS A 21 1.67 -14.42 -12.97
C HIS A 21 2.08 -13.76 -11.64
N THR A 22 1.21 -12.92 -11.07
CA THR A 22 1.44 -12.31 -9.75
C THR A 22 1.74 -13.38 -8.69
N LEU A 23 0.95 -14.46 -8.64
CA LEU A 23 1.17 -15.57 -7.70
C LEU A 23 2.50 -16.28 -7.96
N SER A 24 2.84 -16.53 -9.22
CA SER A 24 4.12 -17.15 -9.59
C SER A 24 5.32 -16.31 -9.16
N ARG A 25 5.17 -14.99 -9.05
CA ARG A 25 6.19 -14.05 -8.60
C ARG A 25 6.27 -14.01 -7.08
N LEU A 26 5.15 -13.85 -6.39
CA LEU A 26 5.08 -13.55 -4.94
C LEU A 26 5.08 -14.79 -4.04
N VAL A 27 4.44 -15.89 -4.45
CA VAL A 27 4.26 -17.07 -3.57
C VAL A 27 5.61 -17.73 -3.30
N PRO A 28 5.93 -18.11 -2.05
CA PRO A 28 7.18 -18.80 -1.70
C PRO A 28 7.44 -20.03 -2.58
N ARG A 29 8.71 -20.40 -2.77
CA ARG A 29 9.08 -21.56 -3.61
C ARG A 29 8.51 -22.88 -3.08
N CYS A 30 8.27 -22.96 -1.77
CA CYS A 30 7.60 -24.11 -1.15
C CYS A 30 6.08 -24.18 -1.41
N GLY A 31 5.49 -23.15 -2.05
CA GLY A 31 4.06 -23.08 -2.36
C GLY A 31 3.16 -22.84 -1.14
N ARG A 32 3.73 -22.49 0.01
CA ARG A 32 3.00 -22.30 1.27
C ARG A 32 3.25 -20.92 1.84
N LEU A 33 2.18 -20.25 2.28
CA LEU A 33 2.25 -19.02 3.05
C LEU A 33 2.17 -19.35 4.54
N TYR A 34 2.95 -18.63 5.34
CA TYR A 34 3.00 -18.79 6.78
C TYR A 34 2.72 -17.44 7.45
N SER A 35 2.14 -17.48 8.65
CA SER A 35 1.90 -16.28 9.45
C SER A 35 3.19 -15.60 9.92
N CYS A 36 4.25 -16.39 10.14
CA CYS A 36 5.56 -15.93 10.60
C CYS A 36 6.67 -16.58 9.77
N PRO A 37 7.78 -15.86 9.47
CA PRO A 37 8.94 -16.45 8.84
C PRO A 37 9.51 -17.60 9.67
N HIS A 38 9.88 -18.69 9.00
CA HIS A 38 10.57 -19.80 9.65
C HIS A 38 12.06 -19.54 9.63
N PHE A 39 12.72 -19.70 10.78
CA PHE A 39 14.13 -19.39 10.93
C PHE A 39 14.97 -20.64 11.16
N LEU A 40 16.18 -20.62 10.60
CA LEU A 40 17.28 -21.52 10.93
C LEU A 40 18.32 -20.75 11.73
N SER A 41 18.81 -21.37 12.79
CA SER A 41 19.97 -20.85 13.49
C SER A 41 21.21 -21.04 12.63
N VAL A 42 21.93 -19.94 12.40
CA VAL A 42 23.24 -19.99 11.77
C VAL A 42 24.19 -20.66 12.77
N PRO A 43 24.87 -21.76 12.39
CA PRO A 43 25.78 -22.44 13.30
C PRO A 43 26.93 -21.49 13.69
N SER A 44 27.08 -21.26 14.99
CA SER A 44 28.17 -20.45 15.55
C SER A 44 29.18 -21.35 16.25
N ASN A 45 30.47 -21.15 15.98
CA ASN A 45 31.54 -21.88 16.66
C ASN A 45 31.92 -21.19 17.99
N THR A 46 32.69 -21.88 18.83
CA THR A 46 33.09 -21.35 20.16
C THR A 46 34.02 -20.13 20.05
N GLU A 47 34.79 -20.01 18.98
CA GLU A 47 35.71 -18.88 18.75
C GLU A 47 34.94 -17.60 18.40
N ASP A 48 33.91 -17.70 17.55
CA ASP A 48 33.01 -16.60 17.19
C ASP A 48 32.31 -16.04 18.43
N ARG A 49 31.79 -16.93 19.30
CA ARG A 49 31.16 -16.54 20.57
C ARG A 49 32.15 -15.85 21.51
N LEU A 50 33.39 -16.31 21.56
CA LEU A 50 34.44 -15.70 22.39
C LEU A 50 34.91 -14.34 21.85
N ALA A 51 34.93 -14.15 20.53
CA ALA A 51 35.24 -12.87 19.89
C ALA A 51 34.16 -11.81 20.18
N ILE A 52 32.88 -12.17 20.07
CA ILE A 52 31.74 -11.29 20.39
C ILE A 52 31.78 -10.87 21.87
N LYS A 53 32.07 -11.81 22.78
CA LYS A 53 32.19 -11.54 24.22
C LYS A 53 33.37 -10.62 24.56
N LYS A 54 34.45 -10.64 23.78
CA LYS A 54 35.62 -9.75 23.95
C LYS A 54 35.33 -8.34 23.43
N ALA A 55 34.64 -8.20 22.29
CA ALA A 55 34.26 -6.91 21.73
C ALA A 55 33.33 -6.12 22.67
N ASN A 56 32.37 -6.81 23.30
CA ASN A 56 31.41 -6.24 24.26
C ASN A 56 32.02 -5.71 25.56
N ARG A 57 33.27 -6.04 25.88
CA ARG A 57 33.96 -5.55 27.09
C ARG A 57 34.58 -4.16 26.92
N VAL A 58 34.70 -3.67 25.69
CA VAL A 58 35.43 -2.43 25.37
C VAL A 58 34.47 -1.23 25.20
N ASP A 59 33.17 -1.46 24.99
CA ASP A 59 32.21 -0.41 24.64
C ASP A 59 31.00 -0.40 25.61
N CYS A 60 31.05 0.46 26.63
CA CYS A 60 30.04 0.51 27.70
C CYS A 60 28.74 1.29 27.35
N SER A 61 28.51 1.69 26.09
CA SER A 61 27.38 2.58 25.74
C SER A 61 26.41 2.07 24.67
N LYS A 62 26.44 0.79 24.27
CA LYS A 62 25.49 0.24 23.30
C LYS A 62 24.44 -0.65 23.98
N ASN A 63 23.17 -0.45 23.60
CA ASN A 63 22.00 -1.14 24.12
C ASN A 63 22.21 -2.66 24.11
N LYS A 64 22.29 -3.26 25.31
CA LYS A 64 22.72 -4.65 25.57
C LYS A 64 21.79 -5.76 25.06
N ASN A 65 20.74 -5.45 24.29
CA ASN A 65 19.65 -6.38 24.05
C ASN A 65 19.75 -7.15 22.72
N THR A 66 20.68 -6.81 21.83
CA THR A 66 20.75 -7.39 20.48
C THR A 66 21.98 -8.26 20.21
N GLU A 67 23.04 -8.17 21.01
CA GLU A 67 24.32 -8.84 20.72
C GLU A 67 24.46 -10.27 21.28
N ASP A 68 23.46 -10.76 22.05
CA ASP A 68 23.47 -12.12 22.66
C ASP A 68 22.39 -13.05 22.05
N LEU A 69 21.74 -12.62 20.97
CA LEU A 69 20.72 -13.41 20.26
C LEU A 69 21.38 -14.29 19.19
N PRO A 70 20.92 -15.54 18.98
CA PRO A 70 21.37 -16.36 17.86
C PRO A 70 21.13 -15.64 16.52
N ASN A 71 22.10 -15.72 15.62
CA ASN A 71 21.88 -15.30 14.23
C ASN A 71 20.86 -16.25 13.60
N LEU A 72 19.71 -15.70 13.21
CA LEU A 72 18.61 -16.42 12.60
C LEU A 72 18.48 -15.98 11.13
N GLU A 73 18.51 -16.95 10.21
CA GLU A 73 18.24 -16.73 8.79
C GLU A 73 16.91 -17.37 8.41
N ILE A 74 16.14 -16.75 7.52
CA ILE A 74 14.88 -17.32 7.04
C ILE A 74 15.18 -18.58 6.23
N ILE A 75 14.39 -19.64 6.40
CA ILE A 75 14.52 -20.87 5.59
C ILE A 75 14.36 -20.50 4.11
N PRO A 76 15.38 -20.73 3.27
CA PRO A 76 15.30 -20.37 1.86
C PRO A 76 14.14 -21.08 1.15
N GLY A 77 13.39 -20.32 0.35
CA GLY A 77 12.21 -20.80 -0.35
C GLY A 77 10.90 -20.73 0.45
N THR A 78 10.94 -20.30 1.72
CA THR A 78 9.74 -20.05 2.55
C THR A 78 9.35 -18.57 2.61
N GLU A 79 10.26 -17.68 2.20
CA GLU A 79 10.03 -16.24 2.14
C GLU A 79 8.98 -15.86 1.10
N VAL A 80 8.09 -14.93 1.47
CA VAL A 80 7.22 -14.26 0.51
C VAL A 80 8.10 -13.35 -0.34
N ARG A 81 7.93 -13.42 -1.66
CA ARG A 81 8.84 -12.76 -2.60
C ARG A 81 8.31 -11.40 -3.03
N PHE A 82 8.01 -10.56 -2.05
CA PHE A 82 7.60 -9.18 -2.30
C PHE A 82 8.67 -8.38 -3.02
N THR A 83 8.23 -7.38 -3.78
CA THR A 83 9.14 -6.41 -4.38
C THR A 83 9.83 -5.64 -3.28
N VAL A 84 11.16 -5.62 -3.31
CA VAL A 84 11.96 -4.92 -2.30
C VAL A 84 11.84 -3.42 -2.53
N LEU A 85 10.91 -2.79 -1.82
CA LEU A 85 10.79 -1.34 -1.83
C LEU A 85 12.03 -0.71 -1.16
N PRO A 86 12.48 0.47 -1.60
CA PRO A 86 13.49 1.24 -0.89
C PRO A 86 13.01 1.63 0.52
N ARG A 87 13.92 1.65 1.50
CA ARG A 87 13.60 2.15 2.87
C ARG A 87 13.63 3.67 2.97
N LYS A 88 14.31 4.32 2.03
CA LYS A 88 14.45 5.77 1.93
C LYS A 88 14.08 6.19 0.51
N PRO A 89 13.57 7.43 0.33
CA PRO A 89 13.36 7.98 -1.01
C PRO A 89 14.64 7.90 -1.83
N LEU A 90 14.50 7.47 -3.08
CA LEU A 90 15.56 7.46 -4.07
C LEU A 90 15.59 8.77 -4.84
N TYR A 91 16.75 9.08 -5.40
CA TYR A 91 16.98 10.22 -6.30
C TYR A 91 18.10 9.85 -7.28
N PRO A 92 18.18 10.52 -8.45
CA PRO A 92 19.28 10.33 -9.39
C PRO A 92 20.66 10.59 -8.73
N PRO A 93 21.70 9.81 -9.08
CA PRO A 93 23.01 9.91 -8.42
C PRO A 93 23.71 11.26 -8.63
N THR A 94 23.33 12.03 -9.65
CA THR A 94 23.88 13.34 -9.97
C THR A 94 23.02 14.51 -9.48
N SER A 95 22.05 14.27 -8.60
CA SER A 95 21.13 15.30 -8.12
C SER A 95 21.81 16.33 -7.22
N SER A 96 21.46 17.60 -7.44
CA SER A 96 21.81 18.71 -6.54
C SER A 96 21.06 18.59 -5.20
N PRO A 97 21.49 19.27 -4.13
CA PRO A 97 20.77 19.25 -2.84
C PRO A 97 19.29 19.66 -2.95
N VAL A 98 18.98 20.61 -3.84
CA VAL A 98 17.61 21.07 -4.10
C VAL A 98 16.78 19.97 -4.74
N GLU A 99 17.34 19.26 -5.72
CA GLU A 99 16.69 18.12 -6.38
C GLU A 99 16.51 16.93 -5.43
N ILE A 100 17.49 16.67 -4.55
CA ILE A 100 17.37 15.63 -3.52
C ILE A 100 16.20 15.95 -2.59
N THR A 101 16.08 17.21 -2.13
CA THR A 101 14.95 17.63 -1.30
C THR A 101 13.64 17.47 -2.07
N ALA A 102 13.59 17.84 -3.35
CA ALA A 102 12.42 17.67 -4.19
C ALA A 102 11.99 16.20 -4.31
N HIS A 103 12.93 15.28 -4.56
CA HIS A 103 12.66 13.82 -4.62
C HIS A 103 12.32 13.19 -3.26
N CYS A 104 12.71 13.82 -2.15
CA CYS A 104 12.29 13.40 -0.82
C CYS A 104 10.88 13.88 -0.48
N MET A 105 10.47 15.04 -1.00
CA MET A 105 9.11 15.57 -0.85
C MET A 105 8.11 14.87 -1.77
N ASP A 106 8.55 14.53 -2.99
CA ASP A 106 7.77 13.81 -3.98
C ASP A 106 8.50 12.53 -4.41
N GLN A 107 7.95 11.39 -4.01
CA GLN A 107 8.53 10.07 -4.24
C GLN A 107 8.25 9.50 -5.63
N SER A 108 7.73 10.28 -6.57
CA SER A 108 7.43 9.83 -7.95
C SER A 108 8.64 9.19 -8.65
N TYR A 109 9.86 9.68 -8.40
CA TYR A 109 11.08 9.02 -8.90
C TYR A 109 11.30 7.63 -8.29
N THR A 110 11.05 7.49 -6.98
CA THR A 110 11.15 6.19 -6.30
C THR A 110 10.11 5.22 -6.85
N LEU A 111 8.89 5.68 -7.11
CA LEU A 111 7.84 4.89 -7.76
C LEU A 111 8.28 4.38 -9.13
N ASN A 112 8.82 5.24 -9.99
CA ASN A 112 9.32 4.83 -11.31
C ASN A 112 10.39 3.74 -11.20
N VAL A 113 11.37 3.88 -10.29
CA VAL A 113 12.39 2.84 -10.07
C VAL A 113 11.78 1.51 -9.61
N VAL A 114 10.73 1.55 -8.78
CA VAL A 114 10.00 0.35 -8.35
C VAL A 114 9.24 -0.28 -9.52
N LEU A 115 8.58 0.52 -10.35
CA LEU A 115 7.89 0.04 -11.54
C LEU A 115 8.88 -0.59 -12.53
N ASP A 116 10.03 0.03 -12.75
CA ASP A 116 11.11 -0.53 -13.58
C ASP A 116 11.62 -1.88 -13.05
N LEU A 117 11.76 -2.00 -11.73
CA LEU A 117 12.12 -3.26 -11.09
C LEU A 117 11.05 -4.34 -11.35
N ILE A 118 9.77 -4.01 -11.22
CA ILE A 118 8.67 -4.93 -11.52
C ILE A 118 8.70 -5.34 -13.01
N THR A 119 8.88 -4.38 -13.92
CA THR A 119 9.03 -4.62 -15.37
C THR A 119 10.21 -5.54 -15.70
N SER A 120 11.35 -5.35 -15.03
CA SER A 120 12.53 -6.21 -15.22
C SER A 120 12.29 -7.66 -14.79
N ASN A 121 11.49 -7.86 -13.73
CA ASN A 121 11.11 -9.20 -13.30
C ASN A 121 10.09 -9.84 -14.25
N LEU A 122 9.16 -9.05 -14.81
CA LEU A 122 8.18 -9.49 -15.82
C LEU A 122 8.86 -9.98 -17.11
N THR A 123 9.76 -9.17 -17.67
CA THR A 123 10.46 -9.47 -18.93
C THR A 123 11.40 -10.67 -18.86
N SER A 124 11.86 -11.04 -17.65
CA SER A 124 12.64 -12.26 -17.45
C SER A 124 11.85 -13.56 -17.68
N GLN A 125 10.51 -13.49 -17.76
CA GLN A 125 9.63 -14.65 -17.86
C GLN A 125 8.98 -14.84 -19.23
N ASN A 126 8.89 -13.82 -20.12
CA ASN A 126 8.33 -13.96 -21.48
C ASN A 126 8.88 -12.92 -22.47
N THR A 127 9.17 -13.35 -23.70
CA THR A 127 9.62 -12.53 -24.84
C THR A 127 8.49 -11.78 -25.54
N THR A 128 8.83 -10.58 -26.01
CA THR A 128 8.19 -9.75 -27.04
C THR A 128 6.73 -9.38 -26.81
N ASP A 129 6.50 -8.24 -26.16
CA ASP A 129 5.85 -7.08 -26.78
C ASP A 129 6.07 -5.84 -25.88
N ALA A 130 6.86 -4.89 -26.36
CA ALA A 130 7.16 -3.65 -25.66
C ALA A 130 5.96 -2.70 -25.80
N ALA A 131 4.99 -2.81 -24.89
CA ALA A 131 3.84 -1.91 -24.84
C ALA A 131 3.68 -1.32 -23.43
N GLU A 132 4.42 -0.23 -23.20
CA GLU A 132 4.20 0.80 -22.16
C GLU A 132 4.10 0.32 -20.70
N ASN A 133 3.94 1.25 -19.77
CA ASN A 133 3.94 1.00 -18.31
C ASN A 133 2.66 0.40 -17.67
N PRO A 134 1.57 0.00 -18.36
CA PRO A 134 0.36 -0.41 -17.66
C PRO A 134 0.48 -1.78 -16.97
N GLU A 135 1.37 -2.66 -17.39
CA GLU A 135 1.50 -3.98 -16.74
C GLU A 135 2.18 -3.90 -15.37
N SER A 136 3.23 -3.09 -15.23
CA SER A 136 3.94 -2.94 -13.95
C SER A 136 3.12 -2.20 -12.90
N THR A 137 2.31 -1.21 -13.31
CA THR A 137 1.38 -0.51 -12.42
C THR A 137 0.28 -1.46 -11.92
N ARG A 138 -0.26 -2.31 -12.79
CA ARG A 138 -1.20 -3.38 -12.41
C ARG A 138 -0.56 -4.40 -11.47
N GLU A 139 0.67 -4.83 -11.73
CA GLU A 139 1.38 -5.77 -10.85
C GLU A 139 1.75 -5.18 -9.49
N LEU A 140 1.99 -3.86 -9.40
CA LEU A 140 2.13 -3.16 -8.12
C LEU A 140 0.82 -3.22 -7.31
N LEU A 141 -0.33 -2.99 -7.96
CA LEU A 141 -1.64 -3.12 -7.32
C LEU A 141 -1.98 -4.57 -6.95
N ALA A 142 -1.59 -5.52 -7.80
CA ALA A 142 -1.74 -6.95 -7.53
C ALA A 142 -0.94 -7.36 -6.28
N GLU A 143 0.29 -6.84 -6.15
CA GLU A 143 1.10 -7.04 -4.95
C GLU A 143 0.50 -6.35 -3.72
N PHE A 144 -0.07 -5.16 -3.88
CA PHE A 144 -0.78 -4.44 -2.81
C PHE A 144 -2.00 -5.22 -2.30
N GLN A 145 -2.81 -5.78 -3.20
CA GLN A 145 -3.94 -6.66 -2.85
C GLN A 145 -3.46 -7.96 -2.21
N PHE A 146 -2.43 -8.60 -2.78
CA PHE A 146 -1.86 -9.83 -2.23
C PHE A 146 -1.33 -9.61 -0.81
N ALA A 147 -0.67 -8.48 -0.54
CA ALA A 147 -0.19 -8.10 0.78
C ALA A 147 -1.35 -7.95 1.78
N PHE A 148 -2.45 -7.31 1.37
CA PHE A 148 -3.68 -7.23 2.17
C PHE A 148 -4.28 -8.61 2.46
N LEU A 149 -4.37 -9.49 1.46
CA LEU A 149 -4.90 -10.85 1.67
C LEU A 149 -3.99 -11.71 2.54
N ASN A 150 -2.68 -11.55 2.43
CA ASN A 150 -1.73 -12.26 3.27
C ASN A 150 -1.84 -11.79 4.74
N LEU A 151 -2.14 -10.51 4.97
CA LEU A 151 -2.51 -10.01 6.29
C LEU A 151 -3.86 -10.59 6.75
N LEU A 152 -4.90 -10.48 5.92
CA LEU A 152 -6.27 -10.87 6.27
C LEU A 152 -6.41 -12.38 6.55
N LEU A 153 -5.74 -13.23 5.77
CA LEU A 153 -5.89 -14.68 5.84
C LEU A 153 -4.84 -15.35 6.71
N ASN A 154 -3.60 -14.85 6.71
CA ASN A 154 -2.48 -15.49 7.41
C ASN A 154 -1.99 -14.68 8.62
N HIS A 155 -2.54 -13.50 8.91
CA HIS A 155 -2.02 -12.60 9.94
C HIS A 155 -0.53 -12.28 9.75
N SER A 156 -0.08 -12.24 8.49
CA SER A 156 1.33 -12.03 8.17
C SER A 156 1.72 -10.56 8.39
N ILE A 157 2.66 -10.34 9.32
CA ILE A 157 3.22 -9.00 9.56
C ILE A 157 3.97 -8.48 8.33
N GLU A 158 4.58 -9.36 7.55
CA GLU A 158 5.25 -9.01 6.29
C GLU A 158 4.26 -8.49 5.25
N GLY A 159 3.08 -9.11 5.17
CA GLY A 159 1.96 -8.61 4.35
C GLY A 159 1.50 -7.22 4.80
N TRP A 160 1.38 -6.99 6.11
CA TRP A 160 1.05 -5.67 6.66
C TRP A 160 2.10 -4.61 6.31
N GLU A 161 3.38 -4.92 6.54
CA GLU A 161 4.48 -4.00 6.24
C GLU A 161 4.50 -3.65 4.76
N GLN A 162 4.38 -4.63 3.87
CA GLN A 162 4.39 -4.37 2.44
C GLN A 162 3.20 -3.52 2.00
N TRP A 163 2.00 -3.82 2.50
CA TRP A 163 0.81 -3.01 2.24
C TRP A 163 1.03 -1.54 2.63
N ARG A 164 1.53 -1.28 3.85
CA ARG A 164 1.83 0.08 4.31
C ARG A 164 2.85 0.78 3.44
N ARG A 165 3.90 0.07 3.03
CA ARG A 165 5.00 0.66 2.25
C ARG A 165 4.55 1.05 0.85
N ILE A 166 3.73 0.22 0.19
CA ILE A 166 3.13 0.58 -1.11
C ILE A 166 2.17 1.77 -0.94
N PHE A 167 1.30 1.73 0.08
CA PHE A 167 0.39 2.84 0.36
C PHE A 167 1.17 4.15 0.56
N GLN A 168 2.16 4.13 1.43
CA GLN A 168 2.99 5.29 1.76
C GLN A 168 3.72 5.82 0.53
N LEU A 169 4.26 4.95 -0.32
CA LEU A 169 4.92 5.34 -1.57
C LEU A 169 3.94 6.13 -2.46
N LEU A 170 2.76 5.55 -2.75
CA LEU A 170 1.77 6.18 -3.62
C LEU A 170 1.22 7.50 -3.02
N ALA A 171 0.95 7.53 -1.72
CA ALA A 171 0.50 8.75 -1.04
C ALA A 171 1.55 9.87 -1.06
N ASN A 172 2.83 9.56 -1.25
CA ASN A 172 3.91 10.55 -1.37
C ASN A 172 4.25 10.94 -2.81
N CYS A 173 3.48 10.49 -3.80
CA CYS A 173 3.72 10.84 -5.20
C CYS A 173 2.69 11.88 -5.64
N GLU A 174 3.14 13.11 -5.92
CA GLU A 174 2.27 14.16 -6.47
C GLU A 174 2.35 14.17 -8.00
N LYS A 175 3.57 14.21 -8.57
CA LYS A 175 3.76 14.19 -10.04
C LYS A 175 3.22 12.91 -10.69
N ALA A 176 3.40 11.76 -10.05
CA ALA A 176 2.95 10.48 -10.60
C ALA A 176 1.43 10.40 -10.80
N ILE A 177 0.64 11.26 -10.16
CA ILE A 177 -0.82 11.32 -10.37
C ILE A 177 -1.14 11.71 -11.82
N ILE A 178 -0.33 12.60 -12.40
CA ILE A 178 -0.46 13.05 -13.78
C ILE A 178 0.10 11.99 -14.74
N ASP A 179 1.22 11.38 -14.38
CA ASP A 179 1.91 10.39 -15.23
C ASP A 179 1.13 9.06 -15.30
N TYR A 180 0.46 8.67 -14.20
CA TYR A 180 -0.24 7.39 -14.06
C TYR A 180 -1.65 7.55 -13.44
N PRO A 181 -2.56 8.34 -14.03
CA PRO A 181 -3.85 8.63 -13.40
C PRO A 181 -4.69 7.37 -13.18
N GLN A 182 -4.60 6.37 -14.08
CA GLN A 182 -5.29 5.08 -13.93
C GLN A 182 -4.81 4.31 -12.70
N LEU A 183 -3.51 4.32 -12.40
CA LEU A 183 -2.97 3.66 -11.19
C LEU A 183 -3.62 4.22 -9.92
N PHE A 184 -3.83 5.54 -9.86
CA PHE A 184 -4.45 6.19 -8.70
C PHE A 184 -5.97 5.97 -8.63
N ILE A 185 -6.66 5.91 -9.78
CA ILE A 185 -8.08 5.53 -9.86
C ILE A 185 -8.26 4.13 -9.26
N ASP A 186 -7.50 3.18 -9.79
CA ASP A 186 -7.53 1.79 -9.37
C ASP A 186 -7.12 1.65 -7.89
N PHE A 187 -6.08 2.37 -7.46
CA PHE A 187 -5.61 2.37 -6.08
C PHE A 187 -6.69 2.83 -5.08
N ILE A 188 -7.38 3.95 -5.35
CA ILE A 188 -8.47 4.42 -4.49
C ILE A 188 -9.59 3.40 -4.41
N THR A 189 -9.98 2.83 -5.56
CA THR A 189 -11.01 1.79 -5.61
C THR A 189 -10.59 0.57 -4.78
N VAL A 190 -9.36 0.09 -4.91
CA VAL A 190 -8.85 -1.03 -4.10
C VAL A 190 -8.89 -0.71 -2.60
N VAL A 191 -8.41 0.46 -2.18
CA VAL A 191 -8.43 0.87 -0.78
C VAL A 191 -9.86 0.98 -0.24
N TYR A 192 -10.79 1.53 -1.02
CA TYR A 192 -12.21 1.59 -0.67
C TYR A 192 -12.78 0.20 -0.37
N HIS A 193 -12.55 -0.77 -1.26
CA HIS A 193 -13.04 -2.14 -1.06
C HIS A 193 -12.38 -2.84 0.12
N GLN A 194 -11.07 -2.64 0.34
CA GLN A 194 -10.32 -3.21 1.46
C GLN A 194 -10.85 -2.68 2.81
N LEU A 195 -11.01 -1.37 2.95
CA LEU A 195 -11.52 -0.75 4.18
C LEU A 195 -12.99 -1.09 4.44
N ASN A 196 -13.81 -1.18 3.39
CA ASN A 196 -15.19 -1.61 3.53
C ASN A 196 -15.33 -3.08 3.95
N ASN A 197 -14.47 -3.96 3.44
CA ASN A 197 -14.46 -5.36 3.86
C ASN A 197 -14.01 -5.52 5.31
N ALA A 198 -12.95 -4.81 5.72
CA ALA A 198 -12.44 -4.88 7.08
C ALA A 198 -13.51 -4.51 8.13
N ASN A 199 -14.37 -3.53 7.84
CA ASN A 199 -15.47 -3.12 8.72
C ASN A 199 -16.67 -4.08 8.73
N LYS A 200 -17.06 -4.67 7.59
CA LYS A 200 -18.23 -5.58 7.50
C LYS A 200 -18.10 -6.79 8.44
N SER A 201 -16.87 -7.20 8.75
CA SER A 201 -16.61 -8.32 9.65
C SER A 201 -16.91 -8.03 11.13
N GLU A 202 -17.09 -6.77 11.54
CA GLU A 202 -17.52 -6.44 12.92
C GLU A 202 -19.02 -6.71 13.16
N GLU A 203 -19.86 -6.63 12.11
CA GLU A 203 -21.31 -6.87 12.22
C GLU A 203 -21.67 -8.37 12.30
N VAL A 204 -20.72 -9.25 11.99
CA VAL A 204 -20.88 -10.71 12.11
C VAL A 204 -20.12 -11.15 13.35
N GLU A 205 -20.84 -11.58 14.41
CA GLU A 205 -20.32 -12.01 15.73
C GLU A 205 -19.40 -13.26 15.71
N SER A 206 -18.48 -13.39 14.76
CA SER A 206 -17.55 -14.52 14.68
C SER A 206 -16.10 -14.07 14.64
N SER A 207 -15.46 -14.25 15.80
CA SER A 207 -14.02 -14.48 16.03
C SER A 207 -13.12 -13.24 16.07
N HIS A 208 -12.34 -13.19 17.14
CA HIS A 208 -11.40 -12.15 17.62
C HIS A 208 -10.35 -11.60 16.61
N SER A 209 -10.42 -11.91 15.33
CA SER A 209 -9.33 -11.70 14.34
C SER A 209 -9.45 -10.38 13.53
N THR A 210 -10.65 -9.89 13.24
CA THR A 210 -10.82 -8.70 12.36
C THR A 210 -10.85 -7.36 13.10
N ALA A 211 -11.36 -7.34 14.33
CA ALA A 211 -11.26 -6.17 15.21
C ALA A 211 -9.78 -5.84 15.51
N GLU A 212 -8.94 -6.86 15.70
CA GLU A 212 -7.48 -6.70 15.86
C GLU A 212 -6.81 -6.17 14.59
N LEU A 213 -7.31 -6.51 13.39
CA LEU A 213 -6.81 -5.98 12.12
C LEU A 213 -7.19 -4.51 11.94
N LEU A 214 -8.44 -4.14 12.25
CA LEU A 214 -8.86 -2.74 12.27
C LEU A 214 -8.01 -1.95 13.27
N ASP A 215 -7.84 -2.45 14.50
CA ASP A 215 -6.92 -1.85 15.47
C ASP A 215 -5.49 -1.76 14.91
N LEU A 216 -5.00 -2.71 14.11
CA LEU A 216 -3.69 -2.60 13.44
C LEU A 216 -3.65 -1.50 12.37
N PHE A 217 -4.73 -1.33 11.58
CA PHE A 217 -4.86 -0.22 10.62
C PHE A 217 -4.97 1.14 11.32
N PHE A 218 -5.53 1.17 12.53
CA PHE A 218 -5.94 2.39 13.22
C PHE A 218 -5.07 2.78 14.42
N THR A 219 -4.27 1.86 14.97
CA THR A 219 -3.39 2.12 16.12
C THR A 219 -1.99 2.51 15.65
N ASP A 220 -1.47 3.57 16.28
CA ASP A 220 -0.09 4.00 16.09
C ASP A 220 0.90 2.88 16.42
N SER A 221 1.75 2.49 15.47
CA SER A 221 2.85 1.55 15.74
C SER A 221 3.96 2.16 16.62
N SER A 222 3.78 3.36 17.17
CA SER A 222 4.74 4.02 18.05
C SER A 222 4.49 3.65 19.52
N ASN A 223 5.02 2.50 19.92
CA ASN A 223 5.36 2.28 21.32
C ASN A 223 6.52 3.22 21.71
N SER A 224 6.18 4.45 22.10
CA SER A 224 7.00 5.25 23.02
C SER A 224 6.08 5.91 24.02
N SER A 225 6.10 5.36 25.23
CA SER A 225 5.42 5.85 26.42
C SER A 225 5.87 7.26 26.80
N THR A 226 5.26 8.28 26.19
CA THR A 226 5.02 9.60 26.82
C THR A 226 3.91 10.34 26.06
N ASN A 227 2.79 10.61 26.75
CA ASN A 227 1.84 11.71 26.52
C ASN A 227 1.75 12.31 25.10
N LYS A 228 0.65 12.06 24.36
CA LYS A 228 -0.18 13.11 23.73
C LYS A 228 -1.35 12.53 22.92
N LEU A 229 -2.53 12.91 23.35
CA LEU A 229 -3.78 12.97 22.59
C LEU A 229 -3.61 14.00 21.45
N THR A 230 -3.01 13.70 20.29
CA THR A 230 -3.08 14.59 19.08
C THR A 230 -2.43 14.14 17.76
N GLU A 231 -1.77 12.98 17.62
CA GLU A 231 -1.21 12.59 16.30
C GLU A 231 -2.12 11.59 15.57
N PRO A 232 -2.45 11.84 14.28
CA PRO A 232 -3.24 10.90 13.51
C PRO A 232 -2.42 9.64 13.21
N GLY A 233 -3.03 8.47 13.41
CA GLY A 233 -2.42 7.19 13.06
C GLY A 233 -1.97 7.11 11.61
N PHE A 234 -1.19 6.06 11.28
CA PHE A 234 -0.63 5.87 9.94
C PHE A 234 -1.66 6.06 8.82
N LEU A 235 -2.82 5.40 8.91
CA LEU A 235 -3.81 5.38 7.86
C LEU A 235 -4.49 6.75 7.63
N PRO A 236 -5.04 7.44 8.65
CA PRO A 236 -5.54 8.81 8.49
C PRO A 236 -4.51 9.76 7.88
N THR A 237 -3.24 9.67 8.31
CA THR A 237 -2.16 10.52 7.80
C THR A 237 -1.90 10.28 6.32
N MET A 238 -1.80 9.02 5.90
CA MET A 238 -1.53 8.69 4.51
C MET A 238 -2.74 8.97 3.61
N LEU A 239 -3.96 8.72 4.09
CA LEU A 239 -5.19 9.09 3.37
C LEU A 239 -5.31 10.59 3.18
N GLY A 240 -5.10 11.38 4.24
CA GLY A 240 -5.13 12.84 4.15
C GLY A 240 -4.10 13.37 3.16
N ARG A 241 -2.88 12.82 3.17
CA ARG A 241 -1.84 13.18 2.19
C ARG A 241 -2.22 12.80 0.76
N LEU A 242 -2.70 11.58 0.53
CA LEU A 242 -3.14 11.12 -0.79
C LEU A 242 -4.24 12.03 -1.36
N LEU A 243 -5.30 12.25 -0.59
CA LEU A 243 -6.43 13.09 -0.99
C LEU A 243 -6.00 14.54 -1.23
N LYS A 244 -5.09 15.07 -0.41
CA LYS A 244 -4.51 16.41 -0.61
C LYS A 244 -3.75 16.50 -1.94
N ASN A 245 -2.89 15.52 -2.24
CA ASN A 245 -2.11 15.52 -3.48
C ASN A 245 -3.04 15.43 -4.71
N ILE A 246 -4.08 14.58 -4.67
CA ILE A 246 -5.07 14.48 -5.75
C ILE A 246 -5.79 15.81 -5.95
N ASN A 247 -6.27 16.42 -4.86
CA ASN A 247 -6.91 17.73 -4.92
C ASN A 247 -5.98 18.82 -5.44
N SER A 248 -4.71 18.84 -5.03
CA SER A 248 -3.70 19.79 -5.51
C SER A 248 -3.54 19.70 -7.03
N VAL A 249 -3.35 18.49 -7.54
CA VAL A 249 -3.14 18.22 -8.97
C VAL A 249 -4.40 18.51 -9.80
N CYS A 250 -5.57 18.11 -9.33
CA CYS A 250 -6.82 18.25 -10.09
C CYS A 250 -7.39 19.69 -10.04
N ASN A 251 -6.98 20.52 -9.07
CA ASN A 251 -7.35 21.95 -9.05
C ASN A 251 -6.41 22.83 -9.87
N TYR A 252 -5.28 22.31 -10.34
CA TYR A 252 -4.48 22.95 -11.40
C TYR A 252 -5.26 22.91 -12.73
N ASP A 253 -4.91 23.79 -13.67
CA ASP A 253 -5.67 23.97 -14.93
C ASP A 253 -5.64 22.69 -15.79
N ILE A 254 -6.61 21.79 -15.55
CA ILE A 254 -6.74 20.47 -16.20
C ILE A 254 -6.75 20.62 -17.73
N GLY A 255 -7.17 21.79 -18.24
CA GLY A 255 -7.18 22.12 -19.67
C GLY A 255 -5.81 22.12 -20.35
N MET A 256 -4.71 22.03 -19.60
CA MET A 256 -3.36 21.91 -20.18
C MET A 256 -2.99 20.47 -20.61
N PHE A 257 -3.73 19.46 -20.18
CA PHE A 257 -3.44 18.05 -20.47
C PHE A 257 -4.26 17.51 -21.65
N PRO A 258 -3.81 16.42 -22.31
CA PRO A 258 -4.63 15.73 -23.30
C PRO A 258 -6.00 15.35 -22.73
N ASN A 259 -7.03 15.35 -23.58
CA ASN A 259 -8.41 15.09 -23.15
C ASN A 259 -8.58 13.78 -22.36
N ASP A 260 -7.87 12.72 -22.73
CA ASP A 260 -7.92 11.43 -22.01
C ASP A 260 -7.39 11.54 -20.58
N THR A 261 -6.20 12.14 -20.40
CA THR A 261 -5.62 12.41 -19.08
C THR A 261 -6.52 13.32 -18.26
N SER A 262 -7.06 14.38 -18.85
CA SER A 262 -8.02 15.28 -18.20
C SER A 262 -9.27 14.53 -17.70
N ASN A 263 -9.82 13.63 -18.51
CA ASN A 263 -11.01 12.86 -18.13
C ASN A 263 -10.70 11.90 -16.98
N LYS A 264 -9.55 11.22 -17.02
CA LYS A 264 -9.09 10.34 -15.93
C LYS A 264 -8.85 11.13 -14.64
N LEU A 265 -8.24 12.32 -14.71
CA LEU A 265 -8.04 13.16 -13.53
C LEU A 265 -9.37 13.65 -12.93
N LYS A 266 -10.38 13.96 -13.76
CA LYS A 266 -11.73 14.29 -13.29
C LYS A 266 -12.41 13.09 -12.61
N ASP A 267 -12.31 11.90 -13.21
CA ASP A 267 -12.83 10.68 -12.58
C ASP A 267 -12.13 10.39 -11.24
N LEU A 268 -10.79 10.50 -11.22
CA LEU A 268 -10.00 10.35 -10.00
C LEU A 268 -10.44 11.32 -8.90
N LEU A 269 -10.68 12.59 -9.23
CA LEU A 269 -11.16 13.59 -8.28
C LEU A 269 -12.53 13.21 -7.71
N ASN A 270 -13.48 12.84 -8.57
CA ASN A 270 -14.82 12.41 -8.15
C ASN A 270 -14.76 11.17 -7.23
N ARG A 271 -13.92 10.19 -7.57
CA ARG A 271 -13.69 9.00 -6.73
C ARG A 271 -13.05 9.37 -5.39
N ALA A 272 -12.09 10.29 -5.38
CA ALA A 272 -11.44 10.77 -4.17
C ALA A 272 -12.45 11.46 -3.24
N ASP A 273 -13.35 12.29 -3.77
CA ASP A 273 -14.41 12.97 -3.01
C ASP A 273 -15.44 11.99 -2.45
N GLY A 274 -15.89 11.03 -3.26
CA GLY A 274 -16.78 9.96 -2.82
C GLY A 274 -16.14 9.07 -1.76
N PHE A 275 -14.86 8.74 -1.93
CA PHE A 275 -14.07 7.99 -0.97
C PHE A 275 -13.92 8.75 0.36
N ALA A 276 -13.56 10.03 0.31
CA ALA A 276 -13.41 10.87 1.50
C ALA A 276 -14.75 10.99 2.28
N SER A 277 -15.86 11.15 1.55
CA SER A 277 -17.20 11.19 2.14
C SER A 277 -17.56 9.86 2.81
N SER A 278 -17.26 8.73 2.16
CA SER A 278 -17.45 7.39 2.74
C SER A 278 -16.63 7.21 4.03
N ILE A 279 -15.36 7.62 4.03
CA ILE A 279 -14.50 7.54 5.22
C ILE A 279 -15.00 8.44 6.35
N LYS A 280 -15.43 9.67 6.04
CA LYS A 280 -16.00 10.59 7.02
C LYS A 280 -17.26 10.02 7.65
N GLN A 281 -18.19 9.50 6.86
CA GLN A 281 -19.43 8.92 7.36
C GLN A 281 -19.17 7.68 8.22
N ARG A 282 -18.26 6.80 7.78
CA ARG A 282 -18.02 5.50 8.43
C ARG A 282 -17.13 5.60 9.66
N PHE A 283 -16.02 6.31 9.55
CA PHE A 283 -15.00 6.38 10.61
C PHE A 283 -15.05 7.68 11.41
N LYS A 284 -15.95 8.62 11.06
CA LYS A 284 -16.06 9.95 11.68
C LYS A 284 -14.76 10.75 11.58
N TRP A 285 -13.95 10.50 10.55
CA TRP A 285 -12.72 11.24 10.28
C TRP A 285 -13.00 12.44 9.38
N ASP A 286 -12.74 13.65 9.87
CA ASP A 286 -12.68 14.83 9.02
C ASP A 286 -11.29 14.93 8.36
N LEU A 287 -11.05 14.09 7.36
CA LEU A 287 -9.79 14.05 6.61
C LEU A 287 -9.56 15.33 5.78
N ILE A 288 -10.63 15.98 5.33
CA ILE A 288 -10.56 17.18 4.47
C ILE A 288 -10.36 18.45 5.30
N SER A 289 -10.94 18.55 6.51
CA SER A 289 -10.80 19.78 7.34
C SER A 289 -9.42 19.88 8.02
N SER A 290 -8.73 18.76 8.21
CA SER A 290 -7.43 18.71 8.89
C SER A 290 -6.25 19.10 8.01
N PHE A 291 -6.40 19.08 6.66
CA PHE A 291 -5.31 19.36 5.72
C PHE A 291 -5.61 20.47 4.70
N CYS A 292 -6.87 20.94 4.59
CA CYS A 292 -7.19 22.20 3.91
C CYS A 292 -6.93 23.38 4.85
N SER A 293 -6.01 24.28 4.49
CA SER A 293 -6.03 25.63 5.05
C SER A 293 -7.35 26.32 4.66
N PRO A 294 -7.90 27.21 5.52
CA PRO A 294 -9.24 27.75 5.35
C PRO A 294 -9.24 28.90 4.33
N GLU A 295 -9.10 28.60 3.05
CA GLU A 295 -9.46 29.52 1.98
C GLU A 295 -10.08 28.76 0.81
N LYS A 296 -11.40 28.52 0.88
CA LYS A 296 -12.36 29.05 -0.09
C LYS A 296 -13.79 28.59 0.19
N HIS A 297 -14.70 29.48 -0.19
CA HIS A 297 -16.14 29.50 0.02
C HIS A 297 -16.83 28.16 -0.25
N ILE A 298 -17.71 27.80 0.69
CA ILE A 298 -18.81 26.85 0.52
C ILE A 298 -19.68 27.37 -0.63
N ALA A 299 -19.64 26.69 -1.78
CA ALA A 299 -20.73 26.70 -2.73
C ALA A 299 -21.45 25.36 -2.56
N ASP A 300 -22.77 25.43 -2.36
CA ASP A 300 -23.69 24.29 -2.22
C ASP A 300 -23.41 23.20 -3.26
N THR A 301 -22.67 22.16 -2.85
CA THR A 301 -22.68 20.88 -3.55
C THR A 301 -23.92 20.13 -3.11
N THR A 302 -24.88 20.02 -4.02
CA THR A 302 -25.96 19.03 -3.95
C THR A 302 -25.38 17.68 -3.56
N GLU A 303 -25.79 17.17 -2.39
CA GLU A 303 -25.44 15.84 -1.90
C GLU A 303 -25.80 14.82 -2.99
N ILE A 304 -24.79 14.22 -3.61
CA ILE A 304 -24.98 13.05 -4.46
C ILE A 304 -25.11 11.85 -3.51
N PRO A 305 -26.24 11.12 -3.51
CA PRO A 305 -26.40 9.95 -2.66
C PRO A 305 -25.34 8.88 -3.00
N VAL A 306 -24.65 8.41 -1.97
CA VAL A 306 -23.57 7.41 -2.01
C VAL A 306 -23.95 6.10 -2.73
N ASP A 307 -25.25 5.80 -2.84
CA ASP A 307 -25.79 4.57 -3.45
C ASP A 307 -25.83 4.60 -4.99
N GLU A 308 -25.52 5.72 -5.65
CA GLU A 308 -25.53 5.84 -7.12
C GLU A 308 -24.14 5.87 -7.79
N PHE A 309 -23.04 5.90 -7.02
CA PHE A 309 -21.71 5.89 -7.63
C PHE A 309 -21.29 4.46 -8.02
N ASP A 310 -21.15 4.21 -9.32
CA ASP A 310 -20.79 2.90 -9.87
C ASP A 310 -19.29 2.61 -9.69
N TRP A 311 -18.94 2.08 -8.51
CA TRP A 311 -17.59 1.61 -8.21
C TRP A 311 -17.16 0.40 -9.06
N ASP A 312 -18.13 -0.30 -9.68
CA ASP A 312 -17.93 -1.52 -10.47
C ASP A 312 -17.93 -1.26 -11.99
N GLY A 313 -17.95 0.01 -12.42
CA GLY A 313 -18.23 0.46 -13.79
C GLY A 313 -17.23 0.08 -14.90
N ASP A 314 -16.25 -0.80 -14.63
CA ASP A 314 -15.45 -1.45 -15.66
C ASP A 314 -15.76 -2.95 -15.64
N GLU A 315 -16.49 -3.38 -16.67
CA GLU A 315 -16.93 -4.75 -16.91
C GLU A 315 -15.80 -5.76 -16.63
N ALA A 316 -16.00 -6.61 -15.62
CA ALA A 316 -15.06 -7.69 -15.30
C ALA A 316 -14.81 -8.54 -16.56
N PRO A 317 -13.55 -8.94 -16.84
CA PRO A 317 -13.25 -9.73 -18.03
C PRO A 317 -14.07 -11.02 -18.02
N VAL A 318 -14.82 -11.24 -19.12
CA VAL A 318 -15.58 -12.46 -19.35
C VAL A 318 -14.61 -13.64 -19.32
N ILE A 319 -14.72 -14.47 -18.28
CA ILE A 319 -13.99 -15.72 -18.19
C ILE A 319 -14.52 -16.62 -19.31
N VAL A 320 -13.79 -16.71 -20.41
CA VAL A 320 -13.98 -17.78 -21.39
C VAL A 320 -13.58 -19.07 -20.67
N GLN A 321 -14.56 -19.93 -20.41
CA GLN A 321 -14.31 -21.27 -19.90
C GLN A 321 -13.42 -22.01 -20.91
N LEU A 322 -12.21 -22.41 -20.46
CA LEU A 322 -11.44 -23.49 -21.08
C LEU A 322 -12.00 -24.83 -20.63
#